data_AF-A0A9E3JEV2-F1
#
_entry.id   AF-A0A9E3JEV2-F1
#
_cell.length_a   1.000
_cell.length_b   1.000
_cell.length_c   1.000
_cell.angle_alpha   90.00
_cell.angle_beta   90.00
_cell.angle_gamma   90.00
#
_symmetry.space_group_name_H-M   'P 1'
#
loop_
_entity.id
_entity.type
_entity.pdbx_description
1 polymer ?
#
loop_
_entity_poly.entity_id
_entity_poly.type
_entity_poly.pdbx_seq_one_letter_code
_entity_poly.pdbx_strand_id
1 'polypeptide(L)'
;VADVRVTAEDGSFVRLRERLGRGALLVVLVAPGTGVWERKHWVTAGIMPRLAASVTALPHHAELLVAEEYPGAAPHTVLLVRPDGHLVTALSGVRPADLYSAAETALGGPPAKAEANAGAGSR
;
A
#
# COMPACT_ATOMS: atom_id res chain seq x y z
N VAL A 1 -4.48 -10.64 6.89
CA VAL A 1 -4.78 -10.29 5.48
C VAL A 1 -5.13 -11.55 4.70
N ALA A 2 -6.09 -11.48 3.75
CA ALA A 2 -6.50 -12.63 2.93
C ALA A 2 -5.44 -12.97 1.87
N ASP A 3 -5.16 -14.26 1.66
CA ASP A 3 -4.13 -14.72 0.72
C ASP A 3 -4.67 -14.92 -0.71
N VAL A 4 -4.85 -13.81 -1.42
CA VAL A 4 -5.33 -13.79 -2.80
C VAL A 4 -4.17 -13.85 -3.81
N ARG A 5 -4.48 -14.22 -5.05
CA ARG A 5 -3.55 -14.09 -6.17
C ARG A 5 -3.42 -12.62 -6.55
N VAL A 6 -2.20 -12.17 -6.76
CA VAL A 6 -1.90 -10.79 -7.18
C VAL A 6 -0.95 -10.79 -8.37
N THR A 7 -1.00 -9.72 -9.15
CA THR A 7 -0.05 -9.41 -10.20
C THR A 7 0.86 -8.30 -9.72
N ALA A 8 2.17 -8.54 -9.74
CA ALA A 8 3.18 -7.54 -9.43
C ALA A 8 3.51 -6.65 -10.64
N GLU A 9 4.23 -5.55 -10.41
CA GLU A 9 4.60 -4.60 -11.48
C GLU A 9 5.43 -5.24 -12.61
N ASP A 10 6.19 -6.29 -12.32
CA ASP A 10 6.94 -7.07 -13.31
C ASP A 10 6.06 -7.99 -14.17
N GLY A 11 4.76 -8.05 -13.87
CA GLY A 11 3.76 -8.89 -14.52
C GLY A 11 3.71 -10.33 -13.99
N SER A 12 4.49 -10.66 -12.97
CA SER A 12 4.45 -11.97 -12.34
C SER A 12 3.16 -12.15 -11.53
N PHE A 13 2.62 -13.37 -11.58
CA PHE A 13 1.49 -13.76 -10.75
C PHE A 13 1.99 -14.51 -9.52
N VAL A 14 1.68 -14.00 -8.34
CA VAL A 14 2.15 -14.53 -7.06
C VAL A 14 1.02 -14.54 -6.03
N ARG A 15 1.25 -15.16 -4.87
CA ARG A 15 0.32 -15.04 -3.73
C ARG A 15 0.67 -13.82 -2.89
N LEU A 16 -0.33 -13.12 -2.38
CA LEU A 16 -0.12 -11.95 -1.52
C LEU A 16 0.75 -12.29 -0.31
N ARG A 17 0.57 -13.47 0.30
CA ARG A 17 1.41 -13.93 1.43
C ARG A 17 2.90 -14.03 1.08
N GLU A 18 3.26 -14.30 -0.16
CA GLU A 18 4.66 -14.48 -0.59
C GLU A 18 5.40 -13.14 -0.69
N ARG A 19 4.68 -12.01 -0.69
CA ARG A 19 5.25 -10.65 -0.70
C ARG A 19 5.45 -10.08 0.71
N LEU A 20 4.80 -10.66 1.72
CA LEU A 20 4.97 -10.28 3.12
C LEU A 20 6.40 -10.59 3.61
N GLY A 21 6.83 -9.90 4.66
CA GLY A 21 8.15 -10.08 5.29
C GLY A 21 9.34 -9.54 4.50
N ARG A 22 9.14 -8.94 3.32
CA ARG A 22 10.22 -8.41 2.45
C ARG A 22 10.66 -6.98 2.79
N GLY A 23 10.22 -6.44 3.92
CA GLY A 23 10.56 -5.07 4.35
C GLY A 23 9.87 -3.95 3.55
N ALA A 24 8.84 -4.27 2.76
CA ALA A 24 8.08 -3.31 1.96
C ALA A 24 6.61 -3.28 2.38
N LEU A 25 6.01 -2.09 2.35
CA LEU A 25 4.55 -1.95 2.35
C LEU A 25 4.00 -2.55 1.05
N LEU A 26 2.82 -3.16 1.10
CA LEU A 26 2.13 -3.63 -0.10
C LEU A 26 0.93 -2.74 -0.36
N VAL A 27 0.88 -2.14 -1.55
CA VAL A 27 -0.24 -1.34 -2.04
C VAL A 27 -1.01 -2.19 -3.05
N VAL A 28 -2.17 -2.70 -2.67
CA VAL A 28 -2.97 -3.61 -3.50
C VAL A 28 -4.16 -2.87 -4.09
N LEU A 29 -4.22 -2.73 -5.41
CA LEU A 29 -5.42 -2.28 -6.11
C LEU A 29 -6.34 -3.48 -6.41
N VAL A 30 -7.59 -3.40 -5.97
CA VAL A 30 -8.63 -4.35 -6.37
C VAL A 30 -9.23 -3.88 -7.68
N ALA A 31 -9.01 -4.62 -8.77
CA ALA A 31 -9.49 -4.26 -10.09
C ALA A 31 -10.02 -5.51 -10.81
N PRO A 32 -11.35 -5.69 -10.88
CA PRO A 32 -11.95 -6.79 -11.64
C PRO A 32 -11.81 -6.58 -13.16
N GLY A 33 -11.84 -7.66 -13.93
CA GLY A 33 -11.69 -7.67 -15.38
C GLY A 33 -10.25 -7.49 -15.86
N THR A 34 -9.26 -7.69 -14.98
CA THR A 34 -7.83 -7.44 -15.25
C THR A 34 -7.03 -8.70 -15.56
N GLY A 35 -7.68 -9.87 -15.56
CA GLY A 35 -7.06 -11.20 -15.71
C GLY A 35 -6.12 -11.43 -16.91
N VAL A 36 -6.07 -10.52 -17.90
CA VAL A 36 -5.06 -10.52 -18.97
C VAL A 36 -4.62 -9.08 -19.27
N TRP A 37 -3.83 -8.47 -18.37
CA TRP A 37 -3.17 -7.19 -18.67
C TRP A 37 -2.01 -7.37 -19.64
N GLU A 38 -2.14 -6.87 -20.87
CA GLU A 38 -0.98 -6.54 -21.69
C GLU A 38 -0.24 -5.37 -21.02
N ARG A 39 0.88 -5.70 -20.35
CA ARG A 39 1.82 -4.86 -19.58
C ARG A 39 2.01 -3.40 -20.00
N LYS A 40 1.71 -3.03 -21.25
CA LYS A 40 2.07 -1.73 -21.84
C LYS A 40 0.95 -0.69 -21.87
N HIS A 41 -0.32 -1.09 -21.83
CA HIS A 41 -1.39 -0.13 -22.11
C HIS A 41 -2.03 0.50 -20.88
N TRP A 42 -1.95 -0.11 -19.70
CA TRP A 42 -2.71 0.38 -18.53
C TRP A 42 -1.85 1.08 -17.48
N VAL A 43 -0.55 0.81 -17.39
CA VAL A 43 0.37 1.67 -16.58
C VAL A 43 0.27 3.14 -17.02
N THR A 44 -0.08 3.38 -18.28
CA THR A 44 -0.25 4.71 -18.88
C THR A 44 -1.70 5.17 -18.96
N ALA A 45 -2.70 4.35 -18.60
CA ALA A 45 -4.11 4.65 -18.76
C ALA A 45 -4.91 4.54 -17.45
N GLY A 46 -5.95 5.36 -17.33
CA GLY A 46 -6.86 5.32 -16.19
C GLY A 46 -6.19 5.71 -14.86
N ILE A 47 -6.47 4.94 -13.80
CA ILE A 47 -6.11 5.28 -12.42
C ILE A 47 -4.64 4.93 -12.07
N MET A 48 -3.99 4.08 -12.88
CA MET A 48 -2.68 3.50 -12.59
C MET A 48 -1.51 4.47 -12.63
N PRO A 49 -1.37 5.41 -13.60
CA PRO A 49 -0.27 6.39 -13.55
C PRO A 49 -0.29 7.20 -12.25
N ARG A 50 -1.48 7.59 -11.81
CA ARG A 50 -1.68 8.32 -10.56
C ARG A 50 -1.36 7.45 -9.34
N LEU A 51 -1.78 6.18 -9.34
CA LEU A 51 -1.46 5.25 -8.27
C LEU A 51 0.04 5.00 -8.18
N ALA A 52 0.70 4.65 -9.29
CA ALA A 52 2.13 4.41 -9.34
C ALA A 52 2.92 5.64 -8.85
N ALA A 53 2.56 6.84 -9.33
CA ALA A 53 3.17 8.07 -8.82
C ALA A 53 2.97 8.27 -7.31
N SER A 54 1.80 7.90 -6.77
CA SER A 54 1.51 7.97 -5.34
C SER A 54 2.34 6.96 -4.55
N VAL A 55 2.51 5.73 -5.06
CA VAL A 55 3.31 4.67 -4.45
C VAL A 55 4.80 5.07 -4.42
N THR A 56 5.33 5.59 -5.53
CA THR A 56 6.72 6.08 -5.60
C THR A 56 6.99 7.24 -4.65
N ALA A 57 5.97 8.06 -4.34
CA ALA A 57 6.09 9.18 -3.42
C ALA A 57 5.96 8.78 -1.94
N LEU A 58 5.71 7.51 -1.62
CA LEU A 58 5.54 7.09 -0.23
C LEU A 58 6.85 7.21 0.56
N PRO A 59 6.74 7.50 1.87
CA PRO A 59 7.91 7.68 2.74
C PRO A 59 8.65 6.38 3.06
N HIS A 60 8.03 5.24 2.75
CA HIS A 60 8.57 3.90 2.96
C HIS A 60 8.50 3.13 1.66
N HIS A 61 9.47 2.24 1.46
CA HIS A 61 9.48 1.37 0.29
C HIS A 61 8.16 0.61 0.20
N ALA A 62 7.52 0.68 -0.97
CA ALA A 62 6.23 0.09 -1.21
C ALA A 62 6.21 -0.61 -2.56
N GLU A 63 5.48 -1.72 -2.63
CA GLU A 63 5.25 -2.48 -3.84
C GLU A 63 3.81 -2.29 -4.30
N LEU A 64 3.63 -2.02 -5.60
CA LEU A 64 2.30 -1.97 -6.21
C LEU A 64 1.90 -3.36 -6.72
N LEU A 65 0.72 -3.81 -6.28
CA LEU A 65 0.13 -5.08 -6.63
C LEU A 65 -1.29 -4.86 -7.15
N VAL A 66 -1.74 -5.72 -8.05
CA VAL A 66 -3.13 -5.74 -8.52
C VAL A 66 -3.77 -7.08 -8.18
N ALA A 67 -4.98 -7.05 -7.63
CA ALA A 67 -5.79 -8.24 -7.38
C ALA A 67 -7.09 -8.13 -8.20
N GLU A 68 -7.49 -9.22 -8.84
CA GLU A 68 -8.79 -9.29 -9.54
C GLU A 68 -9.95 -9.08 -8.55
N GLU A 69 -9.80 -9.61 -7.35
CA GLU A 69 -10.76 -9.52 -6.26
C GLU A 69 -10.05 -9.54 -4.90
N TYR A 70 -10.71 -8.99 -3.87
CA TYR A 70 -10.26 -9.12 -2.50
C TYR A 70 -11.48 -9.23 -1.57
N PRO A 71 -11.52 -10.20 -0.63
CA PRO A 71 -12.65 -10.38 0.26
C PRO A 71 -13.00 -9.11 1.06
N GLY A 72 -14.23 -8.63 0.90
CA GLY A 72 -14.73 -7.45 1.62
C GLY A 72 -14.28 -6.10 1.05
N ALA A 73 -13.60 -6.07 -0.09
CA ALA A 73 -13.22 -4.82 -0.77
C ALA A 73 -14.01 -4.67 -2.07
N ALA A 74 -14.53 -3.46 -2.32
CA ALA A 74 -15.20 -3.12 -3.56
C ALA A 74 -14.18 -2.95 -4.72
N PRO A 75 -14.63 -3.02 -5.98
CA PRO A 75 -13.80 -2.66 -7.13
C PRO A 75 -13.18 -1.26 -6.97
N HIS A 76 -11.93 -1.11 -7.42
CA HIS A 76 -11.10 0.08 -7.32
C HIS A 76 -10.76 0.52 -5.89
N THR A 77 -10.80 -0.40 -4.93
CA THR A 77 -10.27 -0.17 -3.59
C THR A 77 -8.74 -0.31 -3.61
N VAL A 78 -8.04 0.63 -2.98
CA VAL A 78 -6.60 0.58 -2.72
C VAL A 78 -6.39 0.18 -1.27
N LEU A 79 -5.74 -0.97 -1.06
CA LEU A 79 -5.39 -1.49 0.26
C LEU A 79 -3.94 -1.14 0.57
N LEU A 80 -3.65 -0.76 1.81
CA LEU A 80 -2.29 -0.64 2.31
C LEU A 80 -2.04 -1.72 3.36
N VAL A 81 -1.05 -2.59 3.11
CA VAL A 81 -0.73 -3.72 3.98
C VAL A 81 0.72 -3.61 4.46
N ARG A 82 0.93 -3.83 5.76
CA ARG A 82 2.26 -3.88 6.37
C ARG A 82 3.01 -5.17 6.02
N PRO A 83 4.36 -5.18 6.10
CA PRO A 83 5.16 -6.38 5.89
C PRO A 83 4.77 -7.56 6.80
N ASP A 84 4.21 -7.30 7.97
CA ASP A 84 3.75 -8.32 8.94
C ASP A 84 2.33 -8.83 8.67
N GLY A 85 1.67 -8.38 7.59
CA GLY A 85 0.36 -8.87 7.18
C GLY A 85 -0.83 -8.16 7.83
N HIS A 86 -0.60 -7.01 8.47
CA HIS A 86 -1.68 -6.13 8.95
C HIS A 86 -2.20 -5.20 7.84
N LEU A 87 -3.52 -5.18 7.64
CA LEU A 87 -4.19 -4.21 6.78
C LEU A 87 -4.28 -2.88 7.54
N VAL A 88 -3.66 -1.83 7.00
CA VAL A 88 -3.61 -0.49 7.58
C VAL A 88 -4.86 0.30 7.22
N THR A 89 -5.21 0.32 5.94
CA THR A 89 -6.37 1.05 5.43
C THR A 89 -6.87 0.46 4.11
N ALA A 90 -8.11 0.80 3.77
CA ALA A 90 -8.77 0.51 2.50
C ALA A 90 -9.42 1.79 1.98
N LEU A 91 -8.93 2.31 0.86
CA LEU A 91 -9.33 3.59 0.28
C LEU A 91 -10.11 3.34 -1.01
N SER A 92 -11.31 3.90 -1.13
CA SER A 92 -12.05 3.87 -2.40
C SER A 92 -11.40 4.83 -3.40
N GLY A 93 -10.77 4.27 -4.44
CA GLY A 93 -10.00 4.99 -5.45
C GLY A 93 -8.63 5.47 -4.97
N VAL A 94 -7.92 6.17 -5.85
CA VAL A 94 -6.58 6.69 -5.56
C VAL A 94 -6.68 8.03 -4.83
N ARG A 95 -6.26 8.01 -3.57
CA ARG A 95 -6.21 9.17 -2.68
C ARG A 95 -4.77 9.36 -2.18
N PRO A 96 -3.93 10.14 -2.91
CA PRO A 96 -2.49 10.20 -2.64
C PRO A 96 -2.15 10.68 -1.23
N ALA A 97 -2.83 11.73 -0.75
CA ALA A 97 -2.58 12.30 0.59
C ALA A 97 -2.95 11.33 1.72
N ASP A 98 -4.09 10.63 1.58
CA ASP A 98 -4.55 9.64 2.55
C ASP A 98 -3.63 8.41 2.55
N LEU A 99 -3.19 7.96 1.37
CA LEU A 99 -2.24 6.85 1.24
C LEU A 99 -0.89 7.19 1.86
N TYR A 100 -0.39 8.41 1.64
CA TYR A 100 0.84 8.91 2.24
C TYR A 100 0.75 8.95 3.77
N SER A 101 -0.32 9.53 4.31
CA SER A 101 -0.55 9.62 5.76
C SER A 101 -0.69 8.24 6.42
N ALA A 102 -1.35 7.30 5.74
CA ALA A 102 -1.43 5.92 6.20
C ALA A 102 -0.07 5.22 6.16
N ALA A 103 0.77 5.49 5.15
CA ALA A 103 2.11 4.93 5.06
C ALA A 103 3.04 5.46 6.17
N GLU A 104 3.03 6.76 6.45
CA GLU A 104 3.79 7.38 7.56
C GLU A 104 3.51 6.70 8.91
N THR A 105 2.25 6.35 9.15
CA THR A 105 1.82 5.77 10.44
C THR A 105 1.94 4.24 10.48
N ALA A 106 2.03 3.57 9.33
CA ALA A 106 1.97 2.12 9.21
C ALA A 106 3.10 1.38 9.96
N LEU A 107 4.30 1.93 9.96
CA LEU A 107 5.49 1.32 10.59
C LEU A 107 5.82 1.92 11.97
N GLY A 108 4.89 2.68 12.56
CA GLY A 108 5.03 3.26 13.90
C GLY A 108 5.45 4.73 13.92
N GLY A 109 5.60 5.38 12.76
CA GLY A 109 6.08 6.76 12.64
C GLY A 109 7.48 6.97 13.24
N PRO A 110 8.14 8.11 12.98
CA PRO A 110 9.23 8.53 13.87
C PRO A 110 8.67 8.59 15.30
N PRO A 111 9.41 8.12 16.32
CA PRO A 111 8.94 8.25 17.69
C PRO A 111 8.57 9.71 17.90
N ALA A 112 7.32 9.97 18.31
CA ALA A 112 6.92 11.29 18.77
C ALA A 112 8.03 11.75 19.71
N LYS A 113 8.66 12.88 19.37
CA LYS A 113 9.73 13.46 20.17
C LYS A 113 9.15 13.60 21.56
N ALA A 114 9.44 12.65 22.44
CA ALA A 114 9.03 12.73 23.81
C ALA A 114 9.68 14.03 24.27
N GLU A 115 8.86 15.05 24.50
CA GLU A 115 9.28 16.22 25.22
C GLU A 115 9.73 15.67 26.56
N ALA A 116 11.04 15.43 26.65
CA ALA A 116 11.74 15.29 27.89
C ALA A 116 11.46 16.60 28.60
N ASN A 117 10.41 16.61 29.42
CA ASN A 117 10.18 17.63 30.41
C ASN A 117 11.22 17.38 31.52
N ALA A 118 12.49 17.55 31.14
CA ALA A 118 13.59 17.83 32.02
C ALA A 118 13.49 19.31 32.39
N GLY A 119 12.45 19.63 33.18
CA GLY A 119 12.33 20.86 33.93
C GLY A 119 12.76 20.59 35.35
N ALA A 120 14.07 20.43 35.56
CA ALA A 120 14.66 20.64 36.87
C ALA A 120 14.40 22.10 37.28
N GLY A 121 13.81 22.29 38.46
CA GLY A 121 13.48 23.62 38.99
C GLY A 121 13.43 23.58 40.51
N SER A 122 14.60 23.70 41.12
CA SER A 122 14.88 23.79 42.55
C SER A 122 14.03 24.84 43.27
N ARG A 123 13.50 24.49 44.44
CA ARG A 123 13.57 25.29 45.68
C ARG A 123 13.12 24.48 46.89
#